data_AF-A0A482XR80-F1
#
_entry.id   AF-A0A482XR80-F1
#
_cell.length_a   1.000
_cell.length_b   1.000
_cell.length_c   1.000
_cell.angle_alpha   90.00
_cell.angle_beta   90.00
_cell.angle_gamma   90.00
#
_symmetry.space_group_name_H-M   'P 1'
#
loop_
_entity.id
_entity.type
_entity.pdbx_description
1 polymer ?
#
loop_
_entity_poly.entity_id
_entity_poly.type
_entity_poly.pdbx_seq_one_letter_code
_entity_poly.pdbx_strand_id
1 'polypeptide(L)'
;MFSYGDKYSNAYLRLGQSWQDKVGTESDTVICERNTDEGAYLEEYETKLEWLSSTLTSWEDVDDGYQKIDVKEYFVITKREVWNCRGKENTQTSSLNFLRIVTELLARIDSNMPSFYDGFEVFLLPDTSVPQVKSNGRFIPIVREIKYINSKSHEALKYGNGNRFKENRINFERGSVLLKETGTSDPQTPPSVHLEKYLQKNFYEFIETGQSPEKSIGSSDEVAVCKRSDKDPNVYAETYHTKWWRTIMRNAKPTKVDNLVFTINFVITKHELWTCKTKGSNEKFVRSIMEYIGERPFELVYYSNAINIWKFVFNVVKKTESIAVRDIAYYENSNRVNYDGWIVEEEHFVDKIHLQKFLPSSSREKSGLKRNIV
;
A
#
# COMPACT_ATOMS: atom_id res chain seq x y z
N MET A 1 -1.77 -6.07 23.97
CA MET A 1 -1.42 -4.65 23.98
C MET A 1 0.07 -4.57 24.24
N PHE A 2 0.89 -4.45 23.20
CA PHE A 2 2.34 -4.30 23.35
C PHE A 2 2.60 -2.83 23.71
N SER A 3 2.98 -2.58 24.96
CA SER A 3 3.49 -1.28 25.38
C SER A 3 4.89 -1.13 24.78
N TYR A 4 4.98 -0.53 23.60
CA TYR A 4 6.25 0.01 23.09
C TYR A 4 6.57 1.23 23.97
N GLY A 5 7.30 0.99 25.06
CA GLY A 5 7.64 2.02 26.03
C GLY A 5 8.43 3.17 25.41
N ASP A 6 8.39 4.32 26.09
CA ASP A 6 9.03 5.62 25.77
C ASP A 6 10.55 5.61 25.51
N LYS A 7 11.18 4.44 25.33
CA LYS A 7 12.61 4.25 25.06
C LYS A 7 13.08 4.76 23.70
N TYR A 8 12.20 5.13 22.77
CA TYR A 8 12.56 5.44 21.38
C TYR A 8 12.26 6.87 20.95
N SER A 9 11.90 7.77 21.86
CA SER A 9 11.46 9.13 21.53
C SER A 9 12.53 10.02 20.87
N ASN A 10 13.82 9.63 20.91
CA ASN A 10 14.93 10.37 20.29
C ASN A 10 15.73 9.56 19.25
N ALA A 11 15.21 8.41 18.80
CA ALA A 11 15.90 7.57 17.84
C ALA A 11 15.81 8.12 16.41
N TYR A 12 16.94 8.25 15.72
CA TYR A 12 16.97 8.56 14.29
C TYR A 12 16.95 7.27 13.48
N LEU A 13 15.78 6.95 12.92
CA LEU A 13 15.62 5.88 11.95
C LEU A 13 16.09 6.34 10.57
N ARG A 14 16.77 5.48 9.83
CA ARG A 14 17.17 5.70 8.43
C ARG A 14 16.71 4.53 7.58
N LEU A 15 15.98 4.82 6.51
CA LEU A 15 15.34 3.82 5.66
C LEU A 15 15.93 3.82 4.25
N GLY A 16 16.23 2.63 3.74
CA GLY A 16 16.81 2.39 2.42
C GLY A 16 18.29 2.04 2.46
N GLN A 17 18.98 2.21 1.34
CA GLN A 17 20.42 1.98 1.23
C GLN A 17 21.07 2.94 0.24
N SER A 18 22.36 3.22 0.42
CA SER A 18 23.16 3.93 -0.57
C SER A 18 23.36 3.07 -1.83
N TRP A 19 23.45 3.74 -2.98
CA TRP A 19 23.86 3.11 -4.23
C TRP A 19 25.38 2.97 -4.29
N GLN A 20 25.85 1.97 -5.01
CA GLN A 20 27.27 1.63 -5.16
C GLN A 20 27.79 1.98 -6.55
N ASP A 21 26.93 1.98 -7.57
CA ASP A 21 27.29 2.34 -8.94
C ASP A 21 26.16 3.11 -9.65
N LYS A 22 26.47 3.67 -10.82
CA LYS A 22 25.51 4.35 -11.70
C LYS A 22 25.15 3.47 -12.89
N VAL A 23 23.92 3.62 -13.37
CA VAL A 23 23.44 2.88 -14.53
C VAL A 23 22.62 3.77 -15.45
N GLY A 24 22.94 3.75 -16.74
CA GLY A 24 22.28 4.58 -17.75
C GLY A 24 22.47 6.09 -17.55
N THR A 25 21.75 6.85 -18.36
CA THR A 25 21.76 8.31 -18.42
C THR A 25 20.32 8.83 -18.47
N GLU A 26 20.12 10.14 -18.28
CA GLU A 26 18.78 10.75 -18.36
C GLU A 26 18.17 10.69 -19.78
N SER A 27 19.00 10.51 -20.81
CA SER A 27 18.58 10.32 -22.21
C SER A 27 18.18 8.87 -22.53
N ASP A 28 18.52 7.90 -21.68
CA ASP A 28 18.17 6.51 -21.94
C ASP A 28 16.68 6.27 -21.70
N THR A 29 16.04 5.61 -22.67
CA THR A 29 14.67 5.11 -22.57
C THR A 29 14.69 3.62 -22.26
N VAL A 30 14.13 3.24 -21.12
CA VAL A 30 14.02 1.84 -20.70
C VAL A 30 12.61 1.31 -20.89
N ILE A 31 12.52 0.03 -21.20
CA ILE A 31 11.30 -0.77 -21.19
C ILE A 31 11.38 -1.67 -19.96
N CYS A 32 10.39 -1.59 -19.08
CA CYS A 32 10.33 -2.39 -17.87
C CYS A 32 9.11 -3.32 -17.93
N GLU A 33 9.34 -4.60 -17.68
CA GLU A 33 8.30 -5.63 -17.63
C GLU A 33 8.23 -6.16 -16.20
N ARG A 34 7.02 -6.24 -15.63
CA ARG A 34 6.85 -6.75 -14.26
C ARG A 34 7.16 -8.24 -14.24
N ASN A 35 8.04 -8.66 -13.35
CA ASN A 35 8.27 -10.05 -13.04
C ASN A 35 7.17 -10.54 -12.08
N THR A 36 6.37 -11.50 -12.53
CA THR A 36 5.26 -12.09 -11.77
C THR A 36 5.57 -13.48 -11.22
N ASP A 37 6.80 -13.96 -11.41
CA ASP A 37 7.22 -15.28 -10.96
C ASP A 37 7.16 -15.36 -9.42
N GLU A 38 6.73 -16.51 -8.91
CA GLU A 38 6.76 -16.77 -7.48
C GLU A 38 8.21 -16.75 -6.99
N GLY A 39 8.50 -15.93 -5.98
CA GLY A 39 9.87 -15.76 -5.47
C GLY A 39 10.74 -14.79 -6.27
N ALA A 40 10.20 -14.05 -7.25
CA ALA A 40 10.94 -13.00 -7.96
C ALA A 40 11.54 -11.94 -7.00
N TYR A 41 10.87 -11.70 -5.87
CA TYR A 41 11.36 -10.80 -4.83
C TYR A 41 12.29 -11.54 -3.86
N LEU A 42 13.57 -11.21 -3.92
CA LEU A 42 14.62 -11.82 -3.11
C LEU A 42 14.88 -11.01 -1.81
N GLU A 43 15.53 -11.64 -0.84
CA GLU A 43 15.80 -11.04 0.48
C GLU A 43 16.73 -9.82 0.37
N GLU A 44 17.72 -9.87 -0.52
CA GLU A 44 18.61 -8.74 -0.79
C GLU A 44 17.88 -7.51 -1.36
N TYR A 45 16.65 -7.68 -1.86
CA TYR A 45 15.81 -6.58 -2.31
C TYR A 45 14.99 -5.98 -1.17
N GLU A 46 14.97 -6.55 0.04
CA GLU A 46 14.31 -5.95 1.19
C GLU A 46 14.82 -4.53 1.49
N THR A 47 13.90 -3.66 1.87
CA THR A 47 14.24 -2.32 2.35
C THR A 47 15.01 -2.46 3.65
N LYS A 48 16.17 -1.81 3.74
CA LYS A 48 16.99 -1.81 4.95
C LYS A 48 16.49 -0.71 5.89
N LEU A 49 16.45 -1.01 7.18
CA LEU A 49 16.17 -0.05 8.23
C LEU A 49 17.36 -0.01 9.18
N GLU A 50 17.89 1.17 9.39
CA GLU A 50 19.04 1.45 10.23
C GLU A 50 18.60 2.33 11.40
N TRP A 51 19.11 2.05 12.59
CA TRP A 51 18.81 2.77 13.81
C TRP A 51 20.09 3.38 14.38
N LEU A 52 20.08 4.71 14.57
CA LEU A 52 21.17 5.40 15.24
C LEU A 52 20.99 5.29 16.75
N SER A 53 21.93 4.62 17.43
CA SER A 53 21.92 4.55 18.88
C SER A 53 22.08 5.95 19.49
N SER A 54 21.22 6.28 20.46
CA SER A 54 21.29 7.55 21.22
C SER A 54 22.51 7.66 22.13
N THR A 55 23.32 6.60 22.24
CA THR A 55 24.55 6.58 23.05
C THR A 55 25.75 7.21 22.35
N LEU A 56 25.61 7.65 21.09
CA LEU A 56 26.70 8.30 20.37
C LEU A 56 26.89 9.72 20.92
N THR A 57 28.01 9.91 21.61
CA THR A 57 28.40 11.19 22.21
C THR A 57 29.15 12.08 21.23
N SER A 58 29.59 11.55 20.08
CA SER A 58 30.36 12.25 19.05
C SER A 58 29.75 12.08 17.65
N TRP A 59 29.91 13.11 16.79
CA TRP A 59 29.47 13.09 15.39
C TRP A 59 30.37 12.23 14.49
N GLU A 60 31.59 11.92 14.94
CA GLU A 60 32.56 11.11 14.19
C GLU A 60 32.21 9.61 14.23
N ASP A 61 31.40 9.18 15.21
CA ASP A 61 30.94 7.80 15.37
C ASP A 61 29.57 7.53 14.70
N VAL A 62 29.03 8.51 13.95
CA VAL A 62 27.64 8.43 13.46
C VAL A 62 27.45 7.35 12.41
N ASP A 63 28.42 7.14 11.51
CA ASP A 63 28.28 6.13 10.46
C ASP A 63 28.49 4.69 10.98
N ASP A 64 29.32 4.50 12.01
CA ASP A 64 29.53 3.20 12.67
C ASP A 64 28.45 2.87 13.72
N GLY A 65 27.69 3.88 14.15
CA GLY A 65 26.66 3.76 15.18
C GLY A 65 25.30 3.25 14.72
N TYR A 66 25.13 3.00 13.42
CA TYR A 66 23.89 2.46 12.86
C TYR A 66 23.78 0.95 13.05
N GLN A 67 22.74 0.50 13.74
CA GLN A 67 22.39 -0.90 13.84
C GLN A 67 21.28 -1.24 12.84
N LYS A 68 21.42 -2.35 12.13
CA LYS A 68 20.37 -2.87 11.26
C LYS A 68 19.23 -3.42 12.11
N ILE A 69 18.01 -3.00 11.81
CA ILE A 69 16.78 -3.49 12.43
C ILE A 69 15.90 -4.10 11.35
N ASP A 70 15.07 -5.08 11.74
CA ASP A 70 14.03 -5.59 10.84
C ASP A 70 13.01 -4.49 10.55
N VAL A 71 12.87 -4.13 9.27
CA VAL A 71 11.90 -3.13 8.81
C VAL A 71 10.48 -3.46 9.25
N LYS A 72 10.16 -4.75 9.45
CA LYS A 72 8.85 -5.26 9.86
C LYS A 72 8.46 -4.85 11.29
N GLU A 73 9.43 -4.45 12.13
CA GLU A 73 9.15 -3.93 13.47
C GLU A 73 8.45 -2.57 13.43
N TYR A 74 8.74 -1.77 12.41
CA TYR A 74 8.25 -0.39 12.29
C TYR A 74 7.27 -0.21 11.15
N PHE A 75 7.28 -1.11 10.16
CA PHE A 75 6.48 -0.99 8.95
C PHE A 75 5.76 -2.31 8.62
N VAL A 76 4.60 -2.18 7.98
CA VAL A 76 3.93 -3.25 7.25
C VAL A 76 4.28 -3.10 5.79
N ILE A 77 4.92 -4.11 5.21
CA ILE A 77 5.16 -4.12 3.77
C ILE A 77 3.82 -4.37 3.10
N THR A 78 3.32 -3.41 2.33
CA THR A 78 2.01 -3.49 1.65
C THR A 78 2.13 -3.88 0.19
N LYS A 79 3.30 -3.63 -0.42
CA LYS A 79 3.54 -3.92 -1.84
C LYS A 79 5.00 -4.30 -2.08
N ARG A 80 5.19 -5.27 -2.98
CA ARG A 80 6.49 -5.68 -3.51
C ARG A 80 6.37 -5.93 -5.00
N GLU A 81 7.21 -5.30 -5.80
CA GLU A 81 7.30 -5.55 -7.24
C GLU A 81 8.75 -5.61 -7.67
N VAL A 82 9.02 -6.54 -8.58
CA VAL A 82 10.28 -6.65 -9.30
C VAL A 82 9.97 -6.40 -10.77
N TRP A 83 10.71 -5.48 -11.37
CA TRP A 83 10.56 -5.11 -12.76
C TRP A 83 11.87 -5.35 -13.49
N ASN A 84 11.84 -6.16 -14.54
CA ASN A 84 12.97 -6.39 -15.42
C ASN A 84 13.06 -5.23 -16.42
N CYS A 85 14.08 -4.39 -16.30
CA CYS A 85 14.25 -3.20 -17.13
C CYS A 85 15.41 -3.38 -18.11
N ARG A 86 15.15 -3.08 -19.39
CA ARG A 86 16.14 -3.09 -20.46
C ARG A 86 16.11 -1.81 -21.29
N GLY A 87 17.26 -1.37 -21.79
CA GLY A 87 17.36 -0.27 -22.75
C GLY A 87 16.64 -0.59 -24.05
N LYS A 88 16.00 0.41 -24.66
CA LYS A 88 15.43 0.30 -26.02
C LYS A 88 16.56 0.22 -27.07
N GLU A 89 16.30 -0.31 -28.26
CA GLU A 89 17.31 -0.54 -29.32
C GLU A 89 18.17 0.69 -29.70
N ASN A 90 17.72 1.91 -29.40
CA ASN A 90 18.42 3.17 -29.67
C ASN A 90 18.88 3.92 -28.41
N THR A 91 19.04 3.24 -27.27
CA THR A 91 19.61 3.88 -26.07
C THR A 91 21.10 4.15 -26.23
N GLN A 92 21.58 5.23 -25.62
CA GLN A 92 22.99 5.62 -25.68
C GLN A 92 23.87 4.61 -24.94
N THR A 93 23.36 4.08 -23.83
CA THR A 93 24.05 3.04 -23.06
C THR A 93 23.78 1.66 -23.68
N SER A 94 24.77 1.09 -24.36
CA SER A 94 24.69 -0.27 -24.89
C SER A 94 24.51 -1.28 -23.76
N SER A 95 23.58 -2.23 -23.92
CA SER A 95 23.32 -3.33 -22.98
C SER A 95 22.83 -2.89 -21.59
N LEU A 96 22.07 -1.79 -21.53
CA LEU A 96 21.41 -1.33 -20.31
C LEU A 96 20.41 -2.39 -19.80
N ASN A 97 20.73 -3.05 -18.69
CA ASN A 97 19.88 -4.04 -18.04
C ASN A 97 20.02 -3.93 -16.52
N PHE A 98 18.90 -3.82 -15.82
CA PHE A 98 18.84 -3.76 -14.36
C PHE A 98 17.44 -4.16 -13.88
N LEU A 99 17.31 -4.40 -12.59
CA LEU A 99 16.02 -4.60 -11.94
C LEU A 99 15.55 -3.30 -11.30
N ARG A 100 14.28 -2.95 -11.44
CA ARG A 100 13.63 -1.91 -10.63
C ARG A 100 12.78 -2.60 -9.56
N ILE A 101 13.14 -2.38 -8.31
CA ILE A 101 12.42 -2.89 -7.15
C ILE A 101 11.53 -1.77 -6.62
N VAL A 102 10.25 -2.07 -6.44
CA VAL A 102 9.29 -1.16 -5.81
C VAL A 102 8.75 -1.81 -4.55
N THR A 103 8.99 -1.16 -3.41
CA THR A 103 8.51 -1.62 -2.10
C THR A 103 7.66 -0.53 -1.47
N GLU A 104 6.45 -0.86 -1.04
CA GLU A 104 5.58 0.06 -0.31
C GLU A 104 5.44 -0.42 1.13
N LEU A 105 5.54 0.52 2.05
CA LEU A 105 5.65 0.34 3.49
C LEU A 105 4.63 1.25 4.17
N LEU A 106 3.77 0.72 5.01
CA LEU A 106 2.93 1.51 5.91
C LEU A 106 3.54 1.52 7.31
N ALA A 107 3.76 2.68 7.91
CA ALA A 107 4.27 2.73 9.28
C ALA A 107 3.25 2.18 10.30
N ARG A 108 3.75 1.45 11.30
CA ARG A 108 2.95 0.90 12.42
C ARG A 108 2.75 1.89 13.56
N ILE A 109 3.65 2.85 13.72
CA ILE A 109 3.72 3.73 14.89
C ILE A 109 3.74 5.20 14.47
N ASP A 110 3.33 6.07 15.40
CA ASP A 110 3.69 7.49 15.38
C ASP A 110 5.17 7.63 15.71
N SER A 111 6.04 7.11 14.86
CA SER A 111 7.44 7.49 14.95
C SER A 111 7.61 8.82 14.25
N ASN A 112 8.58 9.60 14.74
CA ASN A 112 9.21 10.62 13.92
C ASN A 112 9.56 10.01 12.56
N MET A 113 9.25 10.73 11.50
CA MET A 113 9.46 10.24 10.13
C MET A 113 10.94 9.88 9.96
N PRO A 114 11.27 8.66 9.48
CA PRO A 114 12.67 8.29 9.30
C PRO A 114 13.32 9.22 8.28
N SER A 115 14.65 9.33 8.37
CA SER A 115 15.45 9.83 7.26
C SER A 115 15.46 8.79 6.13
N PHE A 116 15.50 9.26 4.89
CA PHE A 116 15.45 8.40 3.71
C PHE A 116 16.72 8.57 2.87
N TYR A 117 17.18 7.49 2.24
CA TYR A 117 18.11 7.58 1.12
C TYR A 117 17.40 8.10 -0.15
N ASP A 118 18.14 8.20 -1.26
CA ASP A 118 17.56 8.49 -2.58
C ASP A 118 16.52 7.42 -2.96
N GLY A 119 15.47 7.81 -3.70
CA GLY A 119 14.50 6.87 -4.27
C GLY A 119 13.22 6.64 -3.46
N PHE A 120 12.89 7.53 -2.52
CA PHE A 120 11.68 7.41 -1.70
C PHE A 120 10.58 8.42 -2.06
N GLU A 121 9.33 7.95 -2.07
CA GLU A 121 8.12 8.76 -2.10
C GLU A 121 7.36 8.57 -0.77
N VAL A 122 6.87 9.65 -0.18
CA VAL A 122 6.09 9.58 1.08
C VAL A 122 4.71 10.16 0.87
N PHE A 123 3.70 9.40 1.28
CA PHE A 123 2.29 9.76 1.29
C PHE A 123 1.77 9.70 2.72
N LEU A 124 0.81 10.54 3.07
CA LEU A 124 0.18 10.54 4.40
C LEU A 124 -1.26 10.07 4.27
N LEU A 125 -1.61 8.99 4.96
CA LEU A 125 -3.00 8.54 5.11
C LEU A 125 -3.57 9.05 6.43
N PRO A 126 -4.84 9.48 6.49
CA PRO A 126 -5.52 9.72 7.75
C PRO A 126 -5.51 8.43 8.60
N ASP A 127 -5.13 8.52 9.88
CA ASP A 127 -5.22 7.41 10.82
C ASP A 127 -6.68 7.23 11.25
N THR A 128 -7.28 6.15 10.78
CA THR A 128 -8.68 5.81 11.02
C THR A 128 -8.90 5.10 12.34
N SER A 129 -7.82 4.64 12.99
CA SER A 129 -7.89 3.94 14.27
C SER A 129 -8.18 4.87 15.44
N VAL A 130 -7.94 6.18 15.27
CA VAL A 130 -8.19 7.19 16.29
C VAL A 130 -9.51 7.91 15.99
N PRO A 131 -10.53 7.81 16.88
CA PRO A 131 -11.76 8.59 16.76
C PRO A 131 -11.41 10.07 16.58
N GLN A 132 -12.13 10.78 15.70
CA GLN A 132 -11.86 12.16 15.22
C GLN A 132 -11.90 13.28 16.30
N VAL A 133 -11.65 12.97 17.57
CA VAL A 133 -11.78 13.87 18.72
C VAL A 133 -10.71 14.98 18.71
N LYS A 134 -9.65 14.88 17.90
CA LYS A 134 -8.62 15.92 17.79
C LYS A 134 -8.65 16.60 16.42
N SER A 135 -8.68 17.93 16.43
CA SER A 135 -8.70 18.81 15.25
C SER A 135 -7.50 18.65 14.31
N ASN A 136 -6.45 17.98 14.77
CA ASN A 136 -5.25 17.68 13.99
C ASN A 136 -5.23 16.16 13.82
N GLY A 137 -5.88 15.67 12.76
CA GLY A 137 -5.93 14.24 12.46
C GLY A 137 -4.54 13.63 12.52
N ARG A 138 -4.43 12.45 13.13
CA ARG A 138 -3.20 11.66 13.09
C ARG A 138 -3.05 11.11 11.67
N PHE A 139 -1.83 11.08 11.14
CA PHE A 139 -1.56 10.55 9.80
C PHE A 139 -0.56 9.41 9.88
N ILE A 140 -0.82 8.34 9.14
CA ILE A 140 0.08 7.20 8.99
C ILE A 140 0.86 7.40 7.68
N PRO A 141 2.20 7.46 7.72
CA PRO A 141 2.99 7.56 6.50
C PRO A 141 2.99 6.23 5.73
N ILE A 142 2.63 6.30 4.45
CA ILE A 142 3.01 5.30 3.44
C ILE A 142 4.30 5.76 2.80
N VAL A 143 5.30 4.90 2.83
CA VAL A 143 6.60 5.11 2.23
C VAL A 143 6.76 4.14 1.06
N ARG A 144 7.09 4.67 -0.11
CA ARG A 144 7.41 3.86 -1.30
C ARG A 144 8.88 4.02 -1.64
N GLU A 145 9.63 2.94 -1.53
CA GLU A 145 11.00 2.82 -2.02
C GLU A 145 10.99 2.39 -3.49
N ILE A 146 11.73 3.08 -4.33
CA ILE A 146 12.07 2.68 -5.69
C ILE A 146 13.59 2.62 -5.77
N LYS A 147 14.14 1.42 -5.90
CA LYS A 147 15.57 1.21 -6.06
C LYS A 147 15.89 0.40 -7.30
N TYR A 148 17.08 0.62 -7.84
CA TYR A 148 17.58 -0.07 -9.00
C TYR A 148 18.68 -1.02 -8.57
N ILE A 149 18.68 -2.23 -9.11
CA ILE A 149 19.59 -3.30 -8.70
C ILE A 149 20.26 -3.88 -9.95
N ASN A 150 21.56 -4.11 -9.88
CA ASN A 150 22.27 -4.84 -10.93
C ASN A 150 21.74 -6.27 -11.00
N SER A 151 21.26 -6.70 -12.16
CA SER A 151 20.63 -8.02 -12.31
C SER A 151 21.59 -9.20 -12.11
N LYS A 152 22.90 -8.96 -12.04
CA LYS A 152 23.95 -9.98 -11.84
C LYS A 152 24.64 -9.85 -10.48
N SER A 153 25.07 -8.65 -10.09
CA SER A 153 25.79 -8.45 -8.83
C SER A 153 24.87 -8.19 -7.63
N HIS A 154 23.58 -7.91 -7.88
CA HIS A 154 22.61 -7.52 -6.85
C HIS A 154 22.96 -6.21 -6.11
N GLU A 155 23.94 -5.46 -6.62
CA GLU A 155 24.36 -4.18 -6.07
C GLU A 155 23.35 -3.06 -6.36
N ALA A 156 23.25 -2.11 -5.45
CA ALA A 156 22.36 -0.97 -5.57
C ALA A 156 22.89 0.03 -6.60
N LEU A 157 22.04 0.42 -7.54
CA LEU A 157 22.38 1.31 -8.64
C LEU A 157 21.64 2.64 -8.55
N LYS A 158 22.28 3.70 -9.02
CA LYS A 158 21.65 5.00 -9.30
C LYS A 158 21.34 5.11 -10.79
N TYR A 159 20.05 5.15 -11.13
CA TYR A 159 19.61 5.36 -12.50
C TYR A 159 19.44 6.86 -12.80
N GLY A 160 20.16 7.36 -13.81
CA GLY A 160 20.12 8.76 -14.23
C GLY A 160 20.74 9.76 -13.22
N ASN A 161 20.65 11.06 -13.51
CA ASN A 161 21.25 12.13 -12.69
C ASN A 161 20.28 12.73 -11.64
N GLY A 162 19.19 12.02 -11.31
CA GLY A 162 18.34 12.37 -10.17
C GLY A 162 17.29 13.46 -10.42
N ASN A 163 17.15 13.98 -11.65
CA ASN A 163 16.07 14.93 -11.96
C ASN A 163 14.87 14.22 -12.59
N ARG A 164 14.08 13.57 -11.71
CA ARG A 164 12.75 12.99 -11.97
C ARG A 164 12.75 11.97 -13.11
N PHE A 165 12.47 10.72 -12.77
CA PHE A 165 11.90 9.78 -13.73
C PHE A 165 10.63 10.47 -14.27
N LYS A 166 10.68 11.00 -15.49
CA LYS A 166 9.46 11.10 -16.29
C LYS A 166 9.14 9.66 -16.57
N GLU A 167 8.41 9.04 -15.64
CA GLU A 167 7.62 7.88 -15.99
C GLU A 167 6.78 8.42 -17.15
N ASN A 168 7.24 8.18 -18.38
CA ASN A 168 6.32 8.00 -19.47
C ASN A 168 5.45 6.88 -18.90
N ARG A 169 4.36 7.30 -18.24
CA ARG A 169 3.07 6.69 -18.49
C ARG A 169 2.99 6.72 -20.01
N ILE A 170 3.63 5.74 -20.67
CA ILE A 170 3.03 5.10 -21.81
C ILE A 170 1.62 5.00 -21.31
N ASN A 171 0.74 5.77 -21.92
CA ASN A 171 -0.67 5.56 -21.78
C ASN A 171 -0.79 4.07 -22.11
N PHE A 172 -0.73 3.22 -21.08
CA PHE A 172 -1.73 2.20 -20.92
C PHE A 172 -2.97 3.05 -21.09
N GLU A 173 -3.43 3.14 -22.32
CA GLU A 173 -4.80 3.44 -22.64
C GLU A 173 -5.55 2.39 -21.83
N ARG A 174 -5.75 2.68 -20.54
CA ARG A 174 -6.91 2.24 -19.82
C ARG A 174 -8.05 3.03 -20.46
N GLY A 175 -8.29 2.78 -21.75
CA GLY A 175 -9.54 3.16 -22.38
C GLY A 175 -10.60 2.61 -21.44
N SER A 176 -11.47 3.49 -20.95
CA SER A 176 -12.52 3.21 -19.98
C SER A 176 -12.90 1.73 -20.00
N VAL A 177 -12.28 0.94 -19.11
CA VAL A 177 -12.44 -0.51 -19.16
C VAL A 177 -13.83 -0.74 -18.64
N LEU A 178 -14.74 -1.17 -19.53
CA LEU A 178 -16.03 -1.71 -19.15
C LEU A 178 -15.74 -3.01 -18.37
N LEU A 179 -15.62 -2.87 -17.05
CA LEU A 179 -15.49 -4.01 -16.16
C LEU A 179 -16.88 -4.62 -16.01
N LYS A 180 -17.07 -5.81 -16.61
CA LYS A 180 -18.10 -6.73 -16.10
C LYS A 180 -17.51 -7.33 -14.83
N GLU A 181 -17.96 -6.89 -13.67
CA GLU A 181 -17.66 -7.67 -12.47
C GLU A 181 -18.44 -8.98 -12.61
N THR A 182 -17.73 -10.08 -12.88
CA THR A 182 -18.31 -11.41 -13.05
C THR A 182 -18.74 -11.93 -11.69
N GLY A 183 -19.88 -11.43 -11.21
CA GLY A 183 -20.64 -11.96 -10.10
C GLY A 183 -22.03 -12.41 -10.57
N THR A 184 -22.12 -13.15 -11.68
CA THR A 184 -23.40 -13.77 -12.08
C THR A 184 -23.66 -15.00 -11.23
N SER A 185 -23.94 -14.81 -9.94
CA SER A 185 -24.73 -15.79 -9.19
C SER A 185 -26.20 -15.47 -9.43
N ASP A 186 -26.94 -16.44 -9.96
CA ASP A 186 -28.41 -16.38 -10.06
C ASP A 186 -28.99 -15.91 -8.71
N PRO A 187 -29.85 -14.88 -8.68
CA PRO A 187 -30.40 -14.30 -7.44
C PRO A 187 -31.20 -15.29 -6.58
N GLN A 188 -31.53 -16.47 -7.09
CA GLN A 188 -32.13 -17.55 -6.30
C GLN A 188 -31.10 -18.47 -5.62
N THR A 189 -29.83 -18.37 -5.98
CA THR A 189 -28.75 -19.13 -5.33
C THR A 189 -28.35 -18.39 -4.06
N PRO A 190 -28.41 -19.02 -2.87
CA PRO A 190 -27.87 -18.41 -1.66
C PRO A 190 -26.41 -18.02 -1.91
N PRO A 191 -25.94 -16.88 -1.36
CA PRO A 191 -24.57 -16.42 -1.54
C PRO A 191 -23.63 -17.58 -1.24
N SER A 192 -22.89 -18.02 -2.25
CA SER A 192 -21.95 -19.13 -2.12
C SER A 192 -20.89 -18.71 -1.12
N VAL A 193 -20.93 -19.33 0.06
CA VAL A 193 -19.88 -19.14 1.06
C VAL A 193 -18.65 -19.88 0.54
N HIS A 194 -17.65 -19.12 0.11
CA HIS A 194 -16.38 -19.70 -0.29
C HIS A 194 -15.55 -20.01 0.96
N LEU A 195 -15.06 -21.24 1.03
CA LEU A 195 -14.17 -21.69 2.09
C LEU A 195 -12.76 -21.82 1.55
N GLU A 196 -11.86 -21.01 2.07
CA GLU A 196 -10.45 -21.09 1.72
C GLU A 196 -9.62 -21.38 2.97
N LYS A 197 -8.93 -22.52 2.93
CA LYS A 197 -8.12 -23.03 4.03
C LYS A 197 -6.66 -22.65 3.80
N TYR A 198 -6.11 -21.83 4.70
CA TYR A 198 -4.78 -21.24 4.56
C TYR A 198 -3.72 -21.94 5.42
N LEU A 199 -4.08 -22.58 6.55
CA LEU A 199 -3.14 -23.32 7.41
C LEU A 199 -3.66 -24.70 7.86
N GLN A 200 -2.74 -25.58 8.29
CA GLN A 200 -2.99 -26.98 8.68
C GLN A 200 -2.92 -27.25 10.19
N LYS A 201 -2.85 -26.24 11.06
CA LYS A 201 -2.60 -26.45 12.51
C LYS A 201 -3.78 -26.00 13.37
N ASN A 202 -4.32 -26.93 14.16
CA ASN A 202 -5.15 -26.87 15.40
C ASN A 202 -5.50 -25.52 16.07
N PHE A 203 -5.76 -24.44 15.34
CA PHE A 203 -6.38 -23.24 15.91
C PHE A 203 -7.89 -23.34 15.70
N TYR A 204 -8.63 -22.90 16.72
CA TYR A 204 -10.09 -22.91 16.72
C TYR A 204 -10.67 -21.57 16.26
N GLU A 205 -9.82 -20.70 15.71
CA GLU A 205 -10.21 -19.37 15.27
C GLU A 205 -10.39 -19.34 13.75
N PHE A 206 -11.61 -19.05 13.31
CA PHE A 206 -11.89 -18.69 11.93
C PHE A 206 -12.57 -17.33 11.88
N ILE A 207 -12.41 -16.68 10.74
CA ILE A 207 -12.93 -15.35 10.53
C ILE A 207 -13.86 -15.37 9.31
N GLU A 208 -15.02 -14.73 9.44
CA GLU A 208 -16.00 -14.59 8.38
C GLU A 208 -16.07 -13.10 7.95
N THR A 209 -16.20 -12.84 6.66
CA THR A 209 -16.23 -11.48 6.12
C THR A 209 -17.24 -11.32 5.00
N GLY A 210 -17.76 -10.10 4.88
CA GLY A 210 -18.75 -9.71 3.87
C GLY A 210 -20.16 -9.64 4.44
N GLN A 211 -20.97 -8.79 3.82
CA GLN A 211 -22.37 -8.62 4.18
C GLN A 211 -23.22 -8.93 2.95
N SER A 212 -24.25 -9.75 3.13
CA SER A 212 -25.23 -9.96 2.06
C SER A 212 -25.93 -8.64 1.73
N PRO A 213 -26.09 -8.30 0.44
CA PRO A 213 -26.83 -7.12 0.05
C PRO A 213 -28.30 -7.24 0.49
N GLU A 214 -28.92 -6.13 0.86
CA GLU A 214 -30.35 -6.10 1.25
C GLU A 214 -31.28 -6.20 0.04
N LYS A 215 -30.83 -5.66 -1.10
CA LYS A 215 -31.54 -5.66 -2.37
C LYS A 215 -30.56 -5.52 -3.53
N SER A 216 -31.03 -5.83 -4.74
CA SER A 216 -30.37 -5.44 -5.99
C SER A 216 -30.88 -4.08 -6.47
N ILE A 217 -29.99 -3.34 -7.14
CA ILE A 217 -30.28 -2.12 -7.88
C ILE A 217 -29.71 -2.21 -9.30
N GLY A 218 -30.28 -1.44 -10.22
CA GLY A 218 -29.95 -1.47 -11.64
C GLY A 218 -30.35 -2.74 -12.38
N SER A 219 -30.00 -2.79 -13.66
CA SER A 219 -30.23 -3.94 -14.55
C SER A 219 -28.96 -4.29 -15.32
N SER A 220 -28.89 -5.51 -15.87
CA SER A 220 -27.70 -6.05 -16.54
C SER A 220 -27.23 -5.28 -17.79
N ASP A 221 -28.09 -4.43 -18.33
CA ASP A 221 -27.85 -3.55 -19.47
C ASP A 221 -27.59 -2.08 -19.08
N GLU A 222 -27.82 -1.72 -17.82
CA GLU A 222 -27.59 -0.37 -17.33
C GLU A 222 -26.09 -0.10 -17.12
N VAL A 223 -25.67 1.13 -17.34
CA VAL A 223 -24.29 1.57 -17.14
C VAL A 223 -24.25 2.69 -16.11
N ALA A 224 -23.56 2.49 -14.99
CA ALA A 224 -23.25 3.52 -14.03
C ALA A 224 -21.93 4.21 -14.37
N VAL A 225 -21.92 5.55 -14.27
CA VAL A 225 -20.70 6.35 -14.30
C VAL A 225 -20.33 6.68 -12.86
N CYS A 226 -19.15 6.28 -12.44
CA CYS A 226 -18.64 6.45 -11.08
C CYS A 226 -17.51 7.46 -11.05
N LYS A 227 -17.61 8.44 -10.15
CA LYS A 227 -16.58 9.45 -9.92
C LYS A 227 -15.99 9.27 -8.53
N ARG A 228 -14.66 9.25 -8.43
CA ARG A 228 -13.96 9.09 -7.15
C ARG A 228 -14.12 10.32 -6.27
N SER A 229 -14.37 10.09 -4.98
CA SER A 229 -14.64 11.12 -3.97
C SER A 229 -13.47 11.28 -3.00
N ASP A 230 -12.33 11.78 -3.50
CA ASP A 230 -11.05 11.88 -2.76
C ASP A 230 -11.10 12.73 -1.47
N LYS A 231 -12.12 13.57 -1.32
CA LYS A 231 -12.29 14.50 -0.20
C LYS A 231 -13.53 14.21 0.63
N ASP A 232 -14.16 13.04 0.45
CA ASP A 232 -15.33 12.69 1.24
C ASP A 232 -14.91 12.40 2.69
N PRO A 233 -15.40 13.16 3.69
CA PRO A 233 -15.05 12.90 5.09
C PRO A 233 -15.54 11.52 5.57
N ASN A 234 -16.48 10.91 4.85
CA ASN A 234 -17.02 9.60 5.15
C ASN A 234 -16.22 8.46 4.52
N VAL A 235 -15.09 8.71 3.83
CA VAL A 235 -14.26 7.62 3.29
C VAL A 235 -14.01 6.57 4.35
N TYR A 236 -13.80 6.93 5.61
CA TYR A 236 -13.53 6.00 6.70
C TYR A 236 -14.69 5.85 7.70
N ALA A 237 -15.92 6.10 7.26
CA ALA A 237 -17.09 5.85 8.09
C ALA A 237 -17.31 4.33 8.23
N GLU A 238 -17.62 3.88 9.45
CA GLU A 238 -17.86 2.45 9.74
C GLU A 238 -18.93 1.83 8.84
N THR A 239 -19.90 2.62 8.37
CA THR A 239 -20.93 2.21 7.41
C THR A 239 -20.36 1.58 6.14
N TYR A 240 -19.21 2.06 5.66
CA TYR A 240 -18.57 1.58 4.44
C TYR A 240 -17.47 0.54 4.69
N HIS A 241 -17.23 0.18 5.95
CA HIS A 241 -16.26 -0.86 6.29
C HIS A 241 -16.86 -2.24 6.03
N THR A 242 -16.02 -3.15 5.53
CA THR A 242 -16.32 -4.57 5.54
C THR A 242 -16.59 -5.01 6.97
N LYS A 243 -17.71 -5.71 7.16
CA LYS A 243 -18.03 -6.33 8.45
C LYS A 243 -17.29 -7.65 8.57
N TRP A 244 -16.76 -7.87 9.76
CA TRP A 244 -15.97 -9.03 10.12
C TRP A 244 -16.61 -9.73 11.30
N TRP A 245 -16.61 -11.06 11.30
CA TRP A 245 -17.07 -11.89 12.41
C TRP A 245 -15.97 -12.89 12.78
N ARG A 246 -15.85 -13.17 14.07
CA ARG A 246 -14.84 -14.07 14.63
C ARG A 246 -15.52 -15.19 15.38
N THR A 247 -15.05 -16.41 15.18
CA THR A 247 -15.50 -17.57 15.95
C THR A 247 -14.30 -18.25 16.58
N ILE A 248 -14.27 -18.32 17.92
CA ILE A 248 -13.11 -18.82 18.70
C ILE A 248 -13.25 -20.32 19.05
N MET A 249 -14.40 -20.93 18.78
CA MET A 249 -14.67 -22.36 19.01
C MET A 249 -15.67 -22.87 17.97
N ARG A 250 -15.54 -24.14 17.52
CA ARG A 250 -16.39 -24.73 16.46
C ARG A 250 -17.90 -24.54 16.63
N ASN A 251 -18.38 -24.43 17.87
CA ASN A 251 -19.80 -24.30 18.20
C ASN A 251 -20.18 -22.93 18.77
N ALA A 252 -19.23 -21.99 18.85
CA ALA A 252 -19.54 -20.63 19.30
C ALA A 252 -20.26 -19.88 18.17
N LYS A 253 -21.22 -19.02 18.55
CA LYS A 253 -21.82 -18.09 17.60
C LYS A 253 -20.75 -17.09 17.14
N PRO A 254 -20.66 -16.76 15.84
CA PRO A 254 -19.77 -15.72 15.36
C PRO A 254 -20.05 -14.40 16.08
N THR A 255 -19.02 -13.75 16.59
CA THR A 255 -19.11 -12.41 17.20
C THR A 255 -18.62 -11.37 16.22
N LYS A 256 -19.35 -10.26 16.07
CA LYS A 256 -18.90 -9.13 15.24
C LYS A 256 -17.56 -8.65 15.78
N VAL A 257 -16.57 -8.56 14.91
CA VAL A 257 -15.28 -7.93 15.18
C VAL A 257 -15.51 -6.43 15.26
N ASP A 258 -15.24 -5.85 16.42
CA ASP A 258 -15.28 -4.39 16.57
C ASP A 258 -14.09 -3.73 15.85
N ASN A 259 -14.15 -2.41 15.66
CA ASN A 259 -13.13 -1.66 14.94
C ASN A 259 -11.74 -1.76 15.60
N LEU A 260 -11.67 -1.87 16.93
CA LEU A 260 -10.40 -2.00 17.63
C LEU A 260 -9.76 -3.35 17.32
N VAL A 261 -10.52 -4.44 17.40
CA VAL A 261 -10.04 -5.77 17.04
C VAL A 261 -9.70 -5.81 15.55
N PHE A 262 -10.48 -5.18 14.67
CA PHE A 262 -10.16 -5.10 13.24
C PHE A 262 -8.79 -4.45 13.00
N THR A 263 -8.57 -3.24 13.55
CA THR A 263 -7.30 -2.50 13.38
C THR A 263 -6.08 -3.18 13.99
N ILE A 264 -6.26 -4.05 14.99
CA ILE A 264 -5.18 -4.89 15.54
C ILE A 264 -4.81 -6.05 14.59
N ASN A 265 -5.75 -6.50 13.76
CA ASN A 265 -5.58 -7.69 12.93
C ASN A 265 -5.37 -7.36 11.46
N PHE A 266 -5.73 -6.17 11.01
CA PHE A 266 -5.72 -5.77 9.62
C PHE A 266 -5.20 -4.35 9.46
N VAL A 267 -4.46 -4.15 8.38
CA VAL A 267 -3.98 -2.86 7.91
C VAL A 267 -4.74 -2.48 6.66
N ILE A 268 -5.45 -1.35 6.70
CA ILE A 268 -6.08 -0.77 5.51
C ILE A 268 -4.99 -0.18 4.63
N THR A 269 -4.81 -0.75 3.44
CA THR A 269 -3.84 -0.28 2.44
C THR A 269 -4.48 0.64 1.41
N LYS A 270 -5.80 0.49 1.22
CA LYS A 270 -6.57 1.30 0.28
C LYS A 270 -8.00 1.45 0.76
N HIS A 271 -8.54 2.66 0.67
CA HIS A 271 -9.96 2.90 0.83
C HIS A 271 -10.41 4.01 -0.12
N GLU A 272 -11.30 3.70 -1.04
CA GLU A 272 -11.86 4.65 -2.00
C GLU A 272 -13.38 4.62 -1.94
N LEU A 273 -13.99 5.81 -1.89
CA LEU A 273 -15.41 5.98 -2.18
C LEU A 273 -15.59 6.59 -3.56
N TRP A 274 -16.59 6.08 -4.26
CA TRP A 274 -16.98 6.52 -5.58
C TRP A 274 -18.47 6.84 -5.57
N THR A 275 -18.82 8.05 -5.99
CA THR A 275 -20.22 8.41 -6.21
C THR A 275 -20.60 7.98 -7.62
N CYS A 276 -21.56 7.08 -7.70
CA CYS A 276 -22.02 6.48 -8.95
C CYS A 276 -23.40 6.98 -9.33
N LYS A 277 -23.62 7.11 -10.64
CA LYS A 277 -24.89 7.52 -11.21
C LYS A 277 -25.20 6.72 -12.47
N THR A 278 -26.37 6.12 -12.52
CA THR A 278 -26.80 5.31 -13.66
C THR A 278 -27.18 6.15 -14.88
N LYS A 279 -26.79 5.69 -16.08
CA LYS A 279 -27.21 6.25 -17.38
C LYS A 279 -28.61 5.74 -17.72
N GLY A 280 -29.65 6.46 -17.34
CA GLY A 280 -31.04 6.11 -17.66
C GLY A 280 -31.97 6.41 -16.50
N SER A 281 -31.92 5.58 -15.46
CA SER A 281 -32.76 5.75 -14.25
C SER A 281 -32.37 6.96 -13.41
N ASN A 282 -31.14 7.47 -13.58
CA ASN A 282 -30.61 8.63 -12.85
C ASN A 282 -30.47 8.36 -11.33
N GLU A 283 -30.53 7.09 -10.93
CA GLU A 283 -30.29 6.60 -9.58
C GLU A 283 -28.85 6.87 -9.15
N LYS A 284 -28.67 7.14 -7.85
CA LYS A 284 -27.38 7.44 -7.26
C LYS A 284 -27.07 6.42 -6.17
N PHE A 285 -25.83 5.95 -6.17
CA PHE A 285 -25.34 5.04 -5.14
C PHE A 285 -23.85 5.32 -4.90
N VAL A 286 -23.31 4.73 -3.84
CA VAL A 286 -21.88 4.79 -3.51
C VAL A 286 -21.25 3.44 -3.77
N ARG A 287 -20.12 3.41 -4.46
CA ARG A 287 -19.25 2.24 -4.53
C ARG A 287 -18.07 2.46 -3.59
N SER A 288 -17.85 1.52 -2.68
CA SER A 288 -16.68 1.46 -1.82
C SER A 288 -15.71 0.40 -2.34
N ILE A 289 -14.42 0.73 -2.37
CA ILE A 289 -13.33 -0.22 -2.62
C ILE A 289 -12.40 -0.16 -1.41
N MET A 290 -12.32 -1.25 -0.67
CA MET A 290 -11.43 -1.36 0.48
C MET A 290 -10.44 -2.50 0.26
N GLU A 291 -9.15 -2.21 0.36
CA GLU A 291 -8.09 -3.21 0.36
C GLU A 291 -7.35 -3.18 1.70
N TYR A 292 -7.06 -4.35 2.23
CA TYR A 292 -6.38 -4.48 3.50
C TYR A 292 -5.63 -5.80 3.59
N ILE A 293 -4.61 -5.82 4.45
CA ILE A 293 -3.71 -6.93 4.64
C ILE A 293 -3.81 -7.37 6.09
N GLY A 294 -3.95 -8.67 6.33
CA GLY A 294 -3.84 -9.23 7.67
C GLY A 294 -2.48 -8.94 8.28
N GLU A 295 -2.40 -8.65 9.57
CA GLU A 295 -1.12 -8.47 10.28
C GLU A 295 -0.55 -9.78 10.84
N ARG A 296 -1.36 -10.84 10.84
CA ARG A 296 -0.96 -12.18 11.30
C ARG A 296 -1.47 -13.25 10.36
N PRO A 297 -0.89 -14.46 10.40
CA PRO A 297 -1.43 -15.59 9.68
C PRO A 297 -2.87 -15.93 10.12
N PHE A 298 -3.71 -16.30 9.16
CA PHE A 298 -5.06 -16.83 9.42
C PHE A 298 -5.14 -18.27 8.94
N GLU A 299 -5.85 -19.11 9.69
CA GLU A 299 -6.03 -20.52 9.31
C GLU A 299 -7.16 -20.72 8.30
N LEU A 300 -8.29 -20.03 8.53
CA LEU A 300 -9.52 -20.23 7.80
C LEU A 300 -10.28 -18.92 7.66
N VAL A 301 -10.68 -18.62 6.43
CA VAL A 301 -11.48 -17.44 6.12
C VAL A 301 -12.70 -17.85 5.32
N TYR A 302 -13.87 -17.43 5.80
CA TYR A 302 -15.14 -17.54 5.09
C TYR A 302 -15.47 -16.18 4.49
N TYR A 303 -15.85 -16.15 3.21
CA TYR A 303 -16.16 -14.89 2.55
C TYR A 303 -17.30 -15.00 1.54
N SER A 304 -17.97 -13.87 1.33
CA SER A 304 -19.00 -13.70 0.29
C SER A 304 -18.40 -13.43 -1.08
N ASN A 305 -19.14 -13.70 -2.16
CA ASN A 305 -18.73 -13.52 -3.56
C ASN A 305 -18.18 -12.13 -3.93
N ALA A 306 -18.56 -11.08 -3.22
CA ALA A 306 -18.09 -9.71 -3.48
C ALA A 306 -16.67 -9.43 -2.96
N ILE A 307 -16.07 -10.39 -2.26
CA ILE A 307 -14.75 -10.26 -1.64
C ILE A 307 -13.74 -11.10 -2.41
N ASN A 308 -12.65 -10.47 -2.81
CA ASN A 308 -11.49 -11.15 -3.35
C ASN A 308 -10.47 -11.32 -2.23
N ILE A 309 -10.03 -12.55 -2.01
CA ILE A 309 -8.97 -12.88 -1.05
C ILE A 309 -7.81 -13.52 -1.81
N TRP A 310 -6.58 -13.16 -1.45
CA TRP A 310 -5.39 -13.81 -1.94
C TRP A 310 -4.35 -13.95 -0.83
N LYS A 311 -3.42 -14.88 -1.01
CA LYS A 311 -2.30 -15.07 -0.09
C LYS A 311 -1.38 -13.85 -0.11
N PHE A 312 -0.98 -13.41 1.08
CA PHE A 312 -0.02 -12.33 1.27
C PHE A 312 1.22 -12.86 2.00
N VAL A 313 2.39 -12.81 1.36
CA VAL A 313 3.64 -13.34 1.94
C VAL A 313 4.39 -12.22 2.67
N PHE A 314 4.41 -12.23 4.01
CA PHE A 314 5.19 -11.25 4.79
C PHE A 314 6.69 -11.48 4.68
N ASN A 315 7.10 -12.74 4.80
CA ASN A 315 8.50 -13.13 4.83
C ASN A 315 8.67 -14.38 3.97
N VAL A 316 9.38 -14.21 2.86
CA VAL A 316 9.63 -15.27 1.89
C VAL A 316 10.46 -16.40 2.51
N VAL A 317 11.48 -16.05 3.31
CA VAL A 317 12.40 -16.99 3.95
C VAL A 317 11.70 -17.83 5.02
N LYS A 318 10.98 -17.16 5.93
CA LYS A 318 10.23 -17.82 7.02
C LYS A 318 8.92 -18.43 6.53
N LYS A 319 8.55 -18.21 5.27
CA LYS A 319 7.26 -18.60 4.67
C LYS A 319 6.08 -18.19 5.55
N THR A 320 6.16 -16.99 6.13
CA THR A 320 5.05 -16.47 6.93
C THR A 320 4.09 -15.76 6.00
N GLU A 321 2.89 -16.32 5.92
CA GLU A 321 1.81 -15.86 5.05
C GLU A 321 0.65 -15.32 5.89
N SER A 322 -0.12 -14.43 5.30
CA SER A 322 -1.46 -14.01 5.73
C SER A 322 -2.34 -13.89 4.50
N ILE A 323 -3.41 -13.12 4.62
CA ILE A 323 -4.34 -12.82 3.55
C ILE A 323 -4.27 -11.33 3.24
N ALA A 324 -4.47 -11.03 1.97
CA ALA A 324 -4.88 -9.71 1.54
C ALA A 324 -6.31 -9.83 1.00
N VAL A 325 -7.10 -8.81 1.27
CA VAL A 325 -8.53 -8.79 1.00
C VAL A 325 -8.86 -7.53 0.23
N ARG A 326 -9.73 -7.66 -0.76
CA ARG A 326 -10.36 -6.56 -1.48
C ARG A 326 -11.87 -6.74 -1.46
N ASP A 327 -12.58 -5.85 -0.78
CA ASP A 327 -14.04 -5.78 -0.79
C ASP A 327 -14.48 -4.66 -1.72
N ILE A 328 -15.33 -5.00 -2.69
CA ILE A 328 -16.02 -4.04 -3.54
C ILE A 328 -17.50 -4.12 -3.16
N ALA A 329 -18.03 -3.01 -2.63
CA ALA A 329 -19.38 -2.97 -2.10
C ALA A 329 -20.14 -1.75 -2.61
N TYR A 330 -21.44 -1.89 -2.81
CA TYR A 330 -22.33 -0.83 -3.26
C TYR A 330 -23.29 -0.45 -2.14
N TYR A 331 -23.62 0.83 -2.04
CA TYR A 331 -24.46 1.36 -0.98
C TYR A 331 -25.50 2.34 -1.52
N GLU A 332 -26.74 2.16 -1.11
CA GLU A 332 -27.82 3.12 -1.29
C GLU A 332 -28.37 3.48 0.08
N ASN A 333 -28.38 4.77 0.43
CA ASN A 333 -28.82 5.25 1.76
C ASN A 333 -28.14 4.49 2.93
N SER A 334 -26.83 4.25 2.85
CA SER A 334 -26.04 3.51 3.85
C SER A 334 -26.31 2.00 3.93
N ASN A 335 -27.26 1.47 3.16
CA ASN A 335 -27.55 0.04 3.11
C ASN A 335 -26.76 -0.62 1.98
N ARG A 336 -26.15 -1.78 2.25
CA ARG A 336 -25.40 -2.53 1.23
C ARG A 336 -26.37 -3.09 0.20
N VAL A 337 -26.10 -2.86 -1.07
CA VAL A 337 -26.91 -3.32 -2.21
C VAL A 337 -26.02 -4.09 -3.19
N ASN A 338 -26.65 -4.87 -4.06
CA ASN A 338 -26.00 -5.44 -5.23
C ASN A 338 -26.25 -4.50 -6.43
N TYR A 339 -25.25 -4.28 -7.28
CA TYR A 339 -25.44 -3.55 -8.53
C TYR A 339 -25.26 -4.50 -9.70
N ASP A 340 -26.32 -4.71 -10.48
CA ASP A 340 -26.34 -5.72 -11.55
C ASP A 340 -25.86 -5.17 -12.91
N GLY A 341 -25.59 -3.87 -13.01
CA GLY A 341 -25.17 -3.20 -14.24
C GLY A 341 -23.64 -3.10 -14.43
N TRP A 342 -23.25 -2.30 -15.42
CA TRP A 342 -21.87 -2.05 -15.80
C TRP A 342 -21.33 -0.79 -15.14
N ILE A 343 -20.04 -0.78 -14.81
CA ILE A 343 -19.39 0.40 -14.24
C ILE A 343 -18.40 1.00 -15.23
N VAL A 344 -18.51 2.32 -15.40
CA VAL A 344 -17.53 3.15 -16.08
C VAL A 344 -16.96 4.12 -15.06
N GLU A 345 -15.66 4.00 -14.81
CA GLU A 345 -14.94 4.93 -13.94
C GLU A 345 -14.63 6.22 -14.72
N GLU A 346 -15.08 7.36 -14.20
CA GLU A 346 -14.73 8.67 -14.73
C GLU A 346 -13.34 9.03 -14.21
N GLU A 347 -12.31 8.81 -15.03
CA GLU A 347 -10.94 9.18 -14.66
C GLU A 347 -10.83 10.71 -14.53
N HIS A 348 -10.61 11.18 -13.30
CA HIS A 348 -10.09 12.52 -13.06
C HIS A 348 -8.59 12.53 -13.38
N PHE A 349 -8.20 13.15 -14.50
CA PHE A 349 -6.84 13.65 -14.71
C PHE A 349 -6.58 14.78 -13.71
N VAL A 350 -6.43 14.44 -12.43
CA VAL A 350 -5.94 15.38 -11.42
C VAL A 350 -4.42 15.25 -11.43
N ASP A 351 -3.78 16.31 -11.95
CA ASP A 351 -2.37 16.58 -11.71
C ASP A 351 -2.08 16.38 -10.22
N LYS A 352 -1.34 15.31 -9.88
CA LYS A 352 -0.93 15.07 -8.51
C LYS A 352 -0.16 16.31 -8.05
N ILE A 353 -0.74 17.06 -7.11
CA ILE A 353 -0.04 18.09 -6.37
C ILE A 353 1.10 17.37 -5.63
N HIS A 354 2.30 17.40 -6.22
CA HIS A 354 3.51 17.07 -5.53
C HIS A 354 3.66 18.06 -4.38
N LEU A 355 3.50 17.58 -3.15
CA LEU A 355 4.03 18.27 -1.96
C LEU A 355 5.53 18.50 -2.20
N GLN A 356 5.88 19.72 -2.60
CA GLN A 356 7.26 20.13 -2.72
C GLN A 356 7.90 20.12 -1.34
N LYS A 357 9.02 19.39 -1.24
CA LYS A 357 10.14 19.55 -0.31
C LYS A 357 9.80 20.13 1.07
N PHE A 358 9.55 19.25 2.03
CA PHE A 358 10.05 19.46 3.39
C PHE A 358 11.40 18.76 3.51
N LEU A 359 12.46 19.44 3.06
CA LEU A 359 13.80 19.18 3.58
C LEU A 359 14.07 20.29 4.60
N PRO A 360 14.48 19.98 5.84
CA PRO A 360 15.04 21.00 6.71
C PRO A 360 16.29 21.57 6.02
N SER A 361 16.28 22.88 5.78
CA SER A 361 17.44 23.63 5.32
C SER A 361 18.53 23.55 6.37
N SER A 362 19.60 22.80 6.12
CA SER A 362 20.84 22.94 6.89
C SER A 362 21.51 24.26 6.50
N SER A 363 21.21 25.31 7.25
CA SER A 363 21.94 26.56 7.19
C SER A 363 23.33 26.37 7.79
N ARG A 364 24.38 26.51 6.96
CA ARG A 364 25.57 27.36 7.17
C ARG A 364 26.76 26.90 6.31
N GLU A 365 26.84 27.42 5.09
CA GLU A 365 28.14 27.78 4.52
C GLU A 365 28.58 29.09 5.18
N LYS A 366 29.66 29.06 5.98
CA LYS A 366 30.40 30.28 6.31
C LYS A 366 31.39 30.52 5.17
N SER A 367 31.05 31.51 4.36
CA SER A 367 31.95 32.15 3.41
C SER A 367 33.19 32.70 4.11
N GLY A 368 34.33 32.53 3.45
CA GLY A 368 35.63 32.99 3.90
C GLY A 368 35.70 34.50 4.01
N LEU A 369 36.22 34.98 5.14
CA LEU A 369 36.70 36.34 5.29
C LEU A 369 38.12 36.41 4.74
N LYS A 370 38.28 36.93 3.51
CA LYS A 370 39.55 37.51 3.06
C LYS A 370 39.79 38.78 3.87
N ARG A 371 40.88 38.82 4.66
CA ARG A 371 41.50 40.08 5.10
C ARG A 371 42.77 40.27 4.29
N ASN A 372 42.87 41.41 3.61
CA ASN A 372 44.15 42.02 3.31
C ASN A 372 43.98 43.54 3.17
N ILE A 373 44.78 44.24 4.00
CA ILE A 373 45.43 45.54 3.79
C ILE A 373 44.56 46.80 4.00
N VAL A 374 44.81 47.53 5.10
CA VAL A 374 45.82 48.62 5.17
C VAL A 374 46.64 48.43 6.44
#